data_AF-A0A950ECL2-F1
#
_entry.id   AF-A0A950ECL2-F1
#
_cell.length_a   1.000
_cell.length_b   1.000
_cell.length_c   1.000
_cell.angle_alpha   90.00
_cell.angle_beta   90.00
_cell.angle_gamma   90.00
#
_symmetry.space_group_name_H-M   'P 1'
#
loop_
_entity.id
_entity.type
_entity.pdbx_description
1 polymer ?
#
loop_
_entity_poly.entity_id
_entity_poly.type
_entity_poly.pdbx_seq_one_letter_code
_entity_poly.pdbx_strand_id
1 'polypeptide(L)'
;MAEKSRRRVMLEQRLAVDPSDTFLRYGLAVQCLRDGDVEEGREQLRALIAEHPDDQIAAYQQLGQTYLESGEEGLAVEALRAGIDRARARGDWHAAAKMEDLLA
;
A
#
# COMPACT_ATOMS: atom_id res chain seq x y z
N MET A 1 10.13 -13.05 -18.18
CA MET A 1 8.98 -12.26 -17.70
C MET A 1 8.26 -13.12 -16.70
N ALA A 2 8.22 -12.75 -15.42
CA ALA A 2 7.40 -13.47 -14.46
C ALA A 2 5.94 -13.38 -14.93
N GLU A 3 5.24 -14.51 -14.99
CA GLU A 3 3.85 -14.53 -15.41
C GLU A 3 2.99 -13.88 -14.31
N LYS A 4 2.18 -12.89 -14.70
CA LYS A 4 1.23 -12.25 -13.77
C LYS A 4 0.34 -13.31 -13.14
N SER A 5 0.15 -13.24 -11.84
CA SER A 5 -0.78 -14.15 -11.17
C SER A 5 -2.19 -14.00 -11.74
N ARG A 6 -2.97 -15.10 -11.71
CA ARG A 6 -4.39 -15.07 -12.08
C ARG A 6 -5.17 -14.00 -11.31
N ARG A 7 -4.78 -13.75 -10.06
CA ARG A 7 -5.38 -12.69 -9.22
C ARG A 7 -5.10 -11.31 -9.79
N ARG A 8 -3.85 -11.02 -10.18
CA ARG A 8 -3.47 -9.75 -10.79
C ARG A 8 -4.26 -9.48 -12.07
N VAL A 9 -4.33 -10.46 -12.97
CA VAL A 9 -5.09 -10.34 -14.22
C VAL A 9 -6.58 -10.06 -13.97
N MET A 10 -7.19 -10.74 -12.98
CA MET A 10 -8.58 -10.51 -12.61
C MET A 10 -8.82 -9.10 -12.03
N LEU A 11 -7.88 -8.56 -11.26
CA LEU A 11 -7.96 -7.20 -10.72
C LEU A 11 -7.85 -6.16 -11.84
N GLU A 12 -6.90 -6.33 -12.76
CA GLU A 12 -6.73 -5.47 -13.94
C GLU A 12 -8.00 -5.45 -14.81
N GLN A 13 -8.64 -6.60 -15.03
CA GLN A 13 -9.90 -6.68 -15.78
C GLN A 13 -11.05 -5.93 -15.10
N ARG A 14 -11.13 -5.97 -13.76
CA ARG A 14 -12.15 -5.23 -13.02
C ARG A 14 -11.88 -3.72 -13.04
N LEU A 15 -10.62 -3.33 -12.91
CA LEU A 15 -10.20 -1.93 -13.01
C LEU A 15 -10.40 -1.36 -14.42
N ALA A 16 -10.41 -2.20 -15.46
CA ALA A 16 -10.78 -1.74 -16.81
C ALA A 16 -12.26 -1.30 -16.90
N VAL A 17 -13.12 -1.78 -16.01
CA VAL A 17 -14.54 -1.39 -15.92
C VAL A 17 -14.70 -0.16 -15.02
N ASP A 18 -14.05 -0.14 -13.86
CA ASP A 18 -14.00 1.01 -12.96
C ASP A 18 -12.55 1.28 -12.51
N PRO A 19 -11.85 2.19 -13.21
CA PRO A 19 -10.45 2.52 -12.89
C PRO A 19 -10.30 3.30 -11.58
N SER A 20 -11.39 3.84 -11.03
CA SER A 20 -11.37 4.71 -9.85
C SER A 20 -11.53 3.96 -8.53
N ASP A 21 -11.87 2.67 -8.59
CA ASP A 21 -12.04 1.84 -7.40
C ASP A 21 -10.72 1.69 -6.63
N THR A 22 -10.58 2.50 -5.58
CA THR A 22 -9.38 2.55 -4.74
C THR A 22 -9.10 1.22 -4.05
N PHE A 23 -10.13 0.42 -3.76
CA PHE A 23 -9.97 -0.89 -3.13
C PHE A 23 -9.36 -1.89 -4.12
N LEU A 24 -9.83 -1.89 -5.37
CA LEU A 24 -9.24 -2.71 -6.43
C LEU A 24 -7.82 -2.25 -6.78
N ARG A 25 -7.56 -0.94 -6.81
CA ARG A 25 -6.21 -0.38 -7.02
C ARG A 25 -5.23 -0.80 -5.93
N TYR A 26 -5.63 -0.70 -4.66
CA TYR A 26 -4.84 -1.21 -3.54
C TYR A 26 -4.60 -2.72 -3.66
N GLY A 27 -5.65 -3.49 -3.98
CA GLY A 27 -5.56 -4.92 -4.18
C GLY A 27 -4.59 -5.32 -5.29
N LEU A 28 -4.59 -4.57 -6.41
CA LEU A 28 -3.65 -4.74 -7.50
C LEU A 28 -2.22 -4.46 -7.05
N ALA A 29 -2.00 -3.34 -6.35
CA ALA A 29 -0.70 -2.96 -5.83
C ALA A 29 -0.10 -4.05 -4.92
N VAL A 30 -0.89 -4.54 -3.95
CA VAL A 30 -0.48 -5.63 -3.06
C VAL A 30 -0.21 -6.91 -3.83
N GLN A 31 -0.99 -7.20 -4.88
CA GLN A 31 -0.74 -8.38 -5.70
C GLN A 31 0.56 -8.26 -6.51
N CYS A 32 0.91 -7.07 -7.01
CA CYS A 32 2.21 -6.84 -7.65
C CYS A 32 3.36 -7.11 -6.68
N LEU A 33 3.28 -6.62 -5.43
CA LEU A 33 4.27 -6.90 -4.38
C LEU A 33 4.45 -8.42 -4.17
N ARG A 34 3.33 -9.16 -4.09
CA ARG A 34 3.33 -10.62 -3.89
C ARG A 34 3.87 -11.40 -5.08
N ASP A 35 3.67 -10.89 -6.29
CA ASP A 35 4.19 -11.48 -7.52
C ASP A 35 5.71 -11.19 -7.69
N GLY A 36 6.30 -10.39 -6.79
CA GLY A 36 7.72 -10.01 -6.81
C GLY A 36 8.02 -8.72 -7.58
N ASP A 37 6.99 -8.10 -8.17
CA ASP A 37 7.07 -6.81 -8.85
C ASP A 37 6.99 -5.66 -7.82
N VAL A 38 7.99 -5.64 -6.92
CA VAL A 38 8.02 -4.77 -5.73
C VAL A 38 7.92 -3.29 -6.12
N GLU A 39 8.70 -2.85 -7.10
CA GLU A 39 8.71 -1.44 -7.52
C GLU A 39 7.38 -0.99 -8.11
N GLU A 40 6.74 -1.84 -8.92
CA GLU A 40 5.42 -1.55 -9.48
C GLU A 40 4.36 -1.47 -8.37
N GLY A 41 4.37 -2.41 -7.42
CA GLY A 41 3.45 -2.38 -6.28
C GLY A 41 3.63 -1.13 -5.43
N ARG A 42 4.87 -0.72 -5.17
CA ARG A 42 5.18 0.52 -4.43
C ARG A 42 4.74 1.78 -5.17
N GLU A 43 4.95 1.84 -6.49
CA GLU A 43 4.48 2.95 -7.31
C GLU A 43 2.95 3.09 -7.25
N GLN A 44 2.23 1.97 -7.39
CA GLN A 44 0.78 1.95 -7.29
C GLN A 44 0.27 2.38 -5.91
N LEU A 45 0.90 1.91 -4.83
CA LEU A 45 0.59 2.36 -3.46
C LEU A 45 0.85 3.86 -3.28
N ARG A 46 1.99 4.37 -3.75
CA ARG A 46 2.34 5.80 -3.66
C ARG A 46 1.36 6.68 -4.45
N ALA A 47 0.96 6.27 -5.64
CA ALA A 47 -0.04 6.98 -6.44
C ALA A 47 -1.39 7.02 -5.70
N LEU A 48 -1.82 5.87 -5.16
CA LEU A 48 -3.08 5.79 -4.41
C LEU A 48 -3.07 6.68 -3.18
N ILE A 49 -1.96 6.71 -2.44
CA ILE A 49 -1.73 7.61 -1.31
C ILE A 49 -1.78 9.07 -1.75
N ALA A 50 -1.11 9.44 -2.85
CA ALA A 50 -1.08 10.81 -3.32
C ALA A 50 -2.48 11.33 -3.72
N GLU A 51 -3.32 10.46 -4.27
CA GLU A 51 -4.69 10.79 -4.69
C GLU A 51 -5.69 10.82 -3.51
N HIS A 52 -5.53 9.91 -2.54
CA HIS A 52 -6.47 9.75 -1.42
C HIS A 52 -5.75 9.66 -0.07
N PRO A 53 -4.99 10.70 0.33
CA PRO A 53 -4.02 10.57 1.41
C PRO A 53 -4.66 10.41 2.80
N ASP A 54 -5.95 10.71 2.99
CA ASP A 54 -6.64 10.47 4.26
C ASP A 54 -7.27 9.07 4.33
N ASP A 55 -7.66 8.51 3.18
CA ASP A 55 -8.40 7.25 3.13
C ASP A 55 -7.52 6.01 3.06
N GLN A 56 -6.25 6.18 2.68
CA GLN A 56 -5.35 5.08 2.32
C GLN A 56 -4.43 4.63 3.47
N ILE A 57 -4.98 4.52 4.68
CA ILE A 57 -4.25 4.07 5.88
C ILE A 57 -3.56 2.70 5.65
N ALA A 58 -4.28 1.76 5.04
CA ALA A 58 -3.74 0.44 4.73
C ALA A 58 -2.59 0.50 3.71
N ALA A 59 -2.63 1.45 2.76
CA ALA A 59 -1.56 1.64 1.79
C ALA A 59 -0.28 2.15 2.45
N TYR A 60 -0.37 3.08 3.40
CA TYR A 60 0.78 3.53 4.19
C TYR A 60 1.43 2.38 4.95
N GLN A 61 0.63 1.55 5.63
CA GLN A 61 1.13 0.39 6.36
C GLN A 61 1.84 -0.60 5.43
N GLN A 62 1.22 -0.94 4.28
CA GLN A 62 1.83 -1.86 3.31
C GLN A 62 3.14 -1.30 2.75
N LEU A 63 3.14 -0.02 2.36
CA LEU A 63 4.32 0.62 1.79
C LEU A 63 5.48 0.63 2.81
N GLY A 64 5.18 0.95 4.07
CA GLY A 64 6.14 0.86 5.17
C GLY A 64 6.72 -0.54 5.35
N GLN A 65 5.86 -1.56 5.41
CA GLN A 65 6.27 -2.96 5.52
C GLN A 65 7.17 -3.39 4.36
N THR A 66 6.80 -3.03 3.12
CA THR A 66 7.59 -3.35 1.94
C THR A 66 8.96 -2.67 1.94
N TYR A 67 9.07 -1.45 2.47
CA TYR A 67 10.36 -0.78 2.63
C TYR A 67 11.23 -1.47 3.68
N LEU A 68 10.66 -1.89 4.83
CA LEU A 68 11.38 -2.68 5.83
C LEU A 68 11.92 -4.00 5.25
N GLU A 69 11.08 -4.73 4.51
CA GLU A 69 11.47 -5.99 3.86
C GLU A 69 12.61 -5.84 2.86
N SER A 70 12.76 -4.65 2.27
CA SER A 70 13.84 -4.34 1.32
C SER A 70 15.05 -3.64 1.94
N GLY A 71 15.04 -3.44 3.27
CA GLY A 71 16.12 -2.77 4.01
C GLY A 71 16.15 -1.24 3.86
N GLU A 72 15.09 -0.64 3.33
CA GLU A 72 14.97 0.81 3.12
C GLU A 72 14.32 1.50 4.33
N GLU A 73 14.95 1.36 5.50
CA GLU A 73 14.39 1.79 6.78
C GLU A 73 13.98 3.28 6.80
N GLY A 74 14.76 4.16 6.17
CA GLY A 74 14.43 5.59 6.09
C GLY A 74 13.06 5.84 5.44
N LEU A 75 12.81 5.18 4.31
CA LEU A 75 11.53 5.29 3.59
C LEU A 75 10.39 4.60 4.35
N ALA A 76 10.68 3.50 5.04
CA ALA A 76 9.71 2.83 5.89
C ALA A 76 9.22 3.76 7.01
N VAL A 77 10.15 4.42 7.70
CA VAL A 77 9.84 5.36 8.79
C VAL A 77 8.98 6.52 8.29
N GLU A 78 9.32 7.10 7.14
CA GLU A 78 8.54 8.18 6.54
C GLU A 78 7.10 7.74 6.22
N ALA A 79 6.94 6.59 5.56
CA ALA A 79 5.64 6.05 5.19
C ALA A 79 4.77 5.70 6.41
N LEU A 80 5.35 5.01 7.40
CA LEU A 80 4.63 4.60 8.61
C LEU A 80 4.23 5.80 9.46
N ARG A 81 5.11 6.80 9.65
CA ARG A 81 4.76 8.02 10.39
C ARG A 81 3.61 8.79 9.73
N ALA A 82 3.67 8.96 8.40
CA ALA A 82 2.58 9.58 7.66
C ALA A 82 1.27 8.78 7.85
N GLY A 83 1.32 7.46 7.75
CA GLY A 83 0.17 6.59 8.00
C GLY A 83 -0.41 6.72 9.41
N ILE A 84 0.43 6.74 10.44
CA ILE A 84 0.05 6.91 11.85
C ILE A 84 -0.71 8.22 12.04
N ASP A 85 -0.20 9.32 11.49
CA ASP A 85 -0.85 10.63 11.62
C ASP A 85 -2.25 10.62 10.99
N ARG A 86 -2.40 10.01 9.81
CA ARG A 86 -3.71 9.89 9.12
C ARG A 86 -4.67 8.95 9.85
N ALA A 87 -4.18 7.83 10.35
CA ALA A 87 -4.97 6.89 11.14
C ALA A 87 -5.51 7.56 12.41
N ARG A 88 -4.65 8.26 13.16
CA ARG A 88 -5.05 9.02 14.35
C ARG A 88 -6.04 10.13 14.04
N ALA A 89 -5.82 10.88 12.95
CA ALA A 89 -6.74 11.94 12.52
C ALA A 89 -8.16 11.41 12.22
N ARG A 90 -8.28 10.16 11.76
CA ARG A 90 -9.56 9.50 11.50
C ARG A 90 -10.11 8.72 12.70
N GLY A 91 -9.40 8.70 13.82
CA GLY A 91 -9.76 7.93 15.01
C GLY A 91 -9.50 6.42 14.88
N ASP A 92 -8.76 5.98 13.87
CA ASP A 92 -8.33 4.58 13.70
C ASP A 92 -7.06 4.31 14.53
N TRP A 93 -7.24 4.32 15.85
CA TRP A 93 -6.16 4.07 16.81
C TRP A 93 -5.56 2.67 16.67
N HIS A 94 -6.35 1.70 16.19
CA HIS A 94 -5.88 0.33 15.98
C HIS A 94 -4.88 0.26 14.85
N ALA A 95 -5.17 0.90 13.71
CA ALA A 95 -4.21 0.96 12.60
C ALA A 95 -2.96 1.76 12.99
N ALA A 96 -3.12 2.86 13.73
CA ALA A 96 -1.99 3.64 14.24
C ALA A 96 -1.05 2.78 15.10
N ALA A 97 -1.59 2.07 16.10
CA ALA A 97 -0.80 1.21 16.98
C ALA A 97 -0.03 0.12 16.22
N LYS A 98 -0.67 -0.53 15.22
CA LYS A 98 0.03 -1.52 14.38
C LYS A 98 1.20 -0.92 13.61
N MET A 99 1.06 0.30 13.09
CA MET A 99 2.14 0.97 12.38
C MET A 99 3.25 1.44 13.33
N GLU A 100 2.91 1.79 14.56
CA GLU A 100 3.89 2.10 15.62
C GLU A 100 4.71 0.86 16.01
N ASP A 101 4.06 -0.30 16.13
CA ASP A 101 4.75 -1.57 16.41
C ASP A 101 5.77 -1.94 15.33
N LEU A 102 5.56 -1.52 14.07
CA LEU A 102 6.51 -1.72 12.97
C LEU A 102 7.74 -0.81 13.03
N LEU A 103 7.70 0.24 13.86
CA LEU A 103 8.80 1.19 14.05
C LEU A 103 9.66 0.87 15.29
N ALA A 104 9.23 -0.09 16.12
CA ALA A 104 9.86 -0.46 17.38
C ALA A 104 11.00 -1.48 17.19
#